data_AF-A0A0J9HNW6-F1
#
_entry.id   AF-A0A0J9HNW6-F1
#
_cell.length_a   1.000
_cell.length_b   1.000
_cell.length_c   1.000
_cell.angle_alpha   90.00
_cell.angle_beta   90.00
_cell.angle_gamma   90.00
#
_symmetry.space_group_name_H-M   'P 1'
#
loop_
_entity.id
_entity.type
_entity.pdbx_description
1 polymer ?
#
loop_
_entity_poly.entity_id
_entity_poly.type
_entity_poly.pdbx_seq_one_letter_code
_entity_poly.pdbx_strand_id
1 'polypeptide(L)'
;MDQLEQEVKETLVDSVVHLINRDYNDLAKDFVKLGFLTPKTNILPIVPALEKVLGNAMGESVQDFNFKTITDSFSELMYDYPFRVPAKFALIIRSLVTQEGIALTLNSSFKIVDVAYPYVARRLLKGETPALRRRLIDVLIKDGKFKWQRLENMLAIAQSDQTFDILPTAQLGLQYLLSEEGEFLRRQLILALTEDDRLHTEEVQRIWSLVGHHIKPARLFDVAMGAIADFSTAQVAALRLLQ
;
A
#
# COMPACT_ATOMS: atom_id res chain seq x y z
N MET A 1 13.72 -22.42 -9.92
CA MET A 1 12.93 -21.19 -10.13
C MET A 1 13.17 -20.32 -8.92
N ASP A 2 13.90 -19.23 -9.13
CA ASP A 2 14.45 -18.36 -8.09
C ASP A 2 13.34 -17.51 -7.47
N GLN A 3 12.65 -18.07 -6.47
CA GLN A 3 11.66 -17.32 -5.71
C GLN A 3 12.40 -16.49 -4.68
N LEU A 4 12.09 -15.19 -4.63
CA LEU A 4 12.52 -14.35 -3.52
C LEU A 4 12.06 -15.01 -2.20
N GLU A 5 13.02 -15.17 -1.29
CA GLU A 5 12.77 -15.61 0.07
C GLU A 5 11.70 -14.72 0.72
N GLN A 6 10.90 -15.30 1.61
CA GLN A 6 9.79 -14.61 2.24
C GLN A 6 10.26 -13.35 3.00
N GLU A 7 11.40 -13.44 3.68
CA GLU A 7 12.02 -12.30 4.37
C GLU A 7 12.38 -11.15 3.43
N VAL A 8 12.88 -11.45 2.22
CA VAL A 8 13.18 -10.44 1.22
C VAL A 8 11.90 -9.76 0.73
N LYS A 9 10.83 -10.53 0.51
CA LYS A 9 9.52 -9.99 0.13
C LYS A 9 8.94 -9.09 1.21
N GLU A 10 9.10 -9.46 2.47
CA GLU A 10 8.63 -8.67 3.61
C GLU A 10 9.42 -7.37 3.71
N THR A 11 10.76 -7.45 3.71
CA THR A 11 11.65 -6.29 3.76
C THR A 11 11.40 -5.33 2.60
N LEU A 12 11.19 -5.83 1.38
CA LEU A 12 10.86 -4.99 0.22
C LEU A 12 9.62 -4.15 0.44
N VAL A 13 8.64 -4.69 1.16
CA VAL A 13 7.41 -3.94 1.39
C VAL A 13 7.53 -3.03 2.60
N ASP A 14 8.26 -3.43 3.63
CA ASP A 14 8.65 -2.52 4.71
C ASP A 14 9.35 -1.29 4.13
N SER A 15 10.25 -1.47 3.15
CA SER A 15 10.89 -0.37 2.43
C SER A 15 9.90 0.55 1.71
N VAL A 16 8.85 -0.02 1.10
CA VAL A 16 7.78 0.79 0.47
C VAL A 16 7.01 1.58 1.53
N VAL A 17 6.70 0.97 2.68
CA VAL A 17 6.02 1.65 3.79
C VAL A 17 6.88 2.78 4.35
N HIS A 18 8.17 2.53 4.63
CA HIS A 18 9.12 3.54 5.09
C HIS A 18 9.24 4.69 4.08
N LEU A 19 9.32 4.39 2.78
CA LEU A 19 9.33 5.40 1.73
C LEU A 19 8.06 6.26 1.78
N ILE A 20 6.86 5.64 1.83
CA ILE A 20 5.57 6.35 1.85
C ILE A 20 5.44 7.28 3.07
N ASN A 21 5.93 6.80 4.22
CA ASN A 21 5.92 7.53 5.48
C ASN A 21 7.07 8.55 5.58
N ARG A 22 7.94 8.65 4.56
CA ARG A 22 9.15 9.48 4.55
C ARG A 22 10.11 9.16 5.70
N ASP A 23 10.12 7.91 6.15
CA ASP A 23 11.09 7.40 7.12
C ASP A 23 12.36 6.92 6.40
N TYR A 24 13.21 7.88 6.06
CA TYR A 24 14.45 7.58 5.34
C TYR A 24 15.51 6.89 6.21
N ASN A 25 15.38 6.95 7.54
CA ASN A 25 16.27 6.24 8.46
C ASN A 25 16.02 4.74 8.40
N ASP A 26 14.76 4.33 8.54
CA ASP A 26 14.41 2.92 8.48
C ASP A 26 14.50 2.38 7.05
N LEU A 27 14.23 3.20 6.03
CA LEU A 27 14.51 2.85 4.63
C LEU A 27 16.01 2.55 4.38
N ALA A 28 16.92 3.34 4.97
CA ALA A 28 18.35 3.09 4.85
C ALA A 28 18.76 1.77 5.52
N LYS A 29 18.14 1.41 6.65
CA LYS A 29 18.35 0.11 7.30
C LYS A 29 17.85 -1.04 6.43
N ASP A 30 16.74 -0.86 5.73
CA ASP A 30 16.26 -1.88 4.82
C ASP A 30 17.19 -2.09 3.63
N PHE A 31 17.82 -1.03 3.10
CA PHE A 31 18.88 -1.19 2.09
C PHE A 31 20.06 -2.02 2.60
N VAL A 32 20.38 -1.99 3.90
CA VAL A 32 21.36 -2.90 4.52
C VAL A 32 20.84 -4.33 4.54
N LYS A 33 19.60 -4.57 5.01
CA LYS A 33 18.98 -5.91 5.06
C LYS A 33 18.87 -6.57 3.69
N LEU A 34 18.48 -5.79 2.68
CA LEU A 34 18.35 -6.23 1.29
C LEU A 34 19.72 -6.46 0.62
N GLY A 35 20.82 -6.01 1.24
CA GLY A 35 22.19 -6.21 0.78
C GLY A 35 22.71 -5.12 -0.16
N PHE A 36 21.94 -4.06 -0.38
CA PHE A 36 22.35 -2.89 -1.17
C PHE A 36 23.43 -2.07 -0.49
N LEU A 37 23.46 -2.07 0.85
CA LEU A 37 24.52 -1.51 1.67
C LEU A 37 25.18 -2.63 2.48
N THR A 38 26.44 -2.44 2.88
CA THR A 38 27.10 -3.40 3.77
C THR A 38 26.65 -3.18 5.21
N PRO A 39 26.64 -4.21 6.08
CA PRO A 39 26.29 -4.04 7.50
C PRO A 39 27.19 -3.06 8.28
N LYS A 40 28.39 -2.76 7.74
CA LYS A 40 29.35 -1.83 8.34
C LYS A 40 29.22 -0.40 7.82
N THR A 41 28.35 -0.18 6.83
CA THR A 41 28.17 1.14 6.23
C THR A 41 27.50 2.08 7.24
N ASN A 42 28.10 3.25 7.48
CA ASN A 42 27.42 4.30 8.22
C ASN A 42 26.30 4.89 7.36
N ILE A 43 25.06 4.66 7.75
CA ILE A 43 23.88 5.11 7.00
C ILE A 43 23.52 6.58 7.24
N LEU A 44 24.01 7.21 8.31
CA LEU A 44 23.63 8.58 8.69
C LEU A 44 23.88 9.61 7.57
N PRO A 45 25.01 9.59 6.83
CA PRO A 45 25.24 10.53 5.74
C PRO A 45 24.42 10.23 4.48
N ILE A 46 23.83 9.03 4.38
CA ILE A 46 23.06 8.55 3.22
C ILE A 46 21.60 9.02 3.32
N VAL A 47 21.07 9.13 4.55
CA VAL A 47 19.67 9.49 4.81
C VAL A 47 19.25 10.80 4.12
N PRO A 48 20.01 11.92 4.22
CA PRO A 48 19.62 13.17 3.54
C PRO A 48 19.65 13.06 2.01
N ALA A 49 20.54 12.22 1.47
CA ALA A 49 20.63 12.00 0.03
C ALA A 49 19.46 11.15 -0.47
N LEU A 50 19.06 10.12 0.29
CA LEU A 50 17.85 9.35 0.03
C LEU A 50 16.60 10.24 0.07
N GLU A 51 16.49 11.12 1.06
CA GLU A 51 15.40 12.09 1.15
C GLU A 51 15.36 13.02 -0.07
N LYS A 52 16.50 13.57 -0.48
CA LYS A 52 16.58 14.44 -1.66
C LYS A 52 16.13 13.73 -2.94
N VAL A 53 16.57 12.49 -3.14
CA VAL A 53 16.30 11.73 -4.37
C VAL A 53 14.88 11.17 -4.38
N LEU A 54 14.47 10.52 -3.30
CA LEU A 54 13.20 9.80 -3.23
C LEU A 54 12.04 10.66 -2.72
N GLY A 55 12.31 11.74 -1.98
CA GLY A 55 11.29 12.70 -1.54
C GLY A 55 10.66 13.46 -2.71
N ASN A 56 11.46 13.77 -3.74
CA ASN A 56 10.97 14.41 -4.98
C ASN A 56 10.16 13.45 -5.86
N ALA A 57 10.47 12.15 -5.82
CA ALA A 57 9.71 11.12 -6.54
C ALA A 57 8.32 10.85 -5.94
N MET A 58 8.08 11.32 -4.71
CA MET A 58 6.90 11.10 -3.89
C MET A 58 5.91 12.29 -3.88
N GLY A 59 5.77 12.97 -5.02
CA GLY A 59 4.81 14.05 -5.23
C GLY A 59 3.33 13.62 -5.02
N GLU A 60 2.40 14.56 -5.21
CA GLU A 60 0.96 14.36 -4.92
C GLU A 60 0.28 13.34 -5.84
N SER A 61 0.85 13.05 -7.03
CA SER A 61 0.29 12.11 -8.00
C SER A 61 1.27 11.01 -8.39
N VAL A 62 0.78 9.76 -8.35
CA VAL A 62 1.49 8.58 -8.86
C VAL A 62 1.70 8.66 -10.37
N GLN A 63 0.91 9.46 -11.09
CA GLN A 63 1.00 9.63 -12.55
C GLN A 63 2.21 10.45 -13.00
N ASP A 64 2.81 11.22 -12.09
CA ASP A 64 4.03 12.01 -12.33
C ASP A 64 5.31 11.20 -12.08
N PHE A 65 5.16 9.94 -11.64
CA PHE A 65 6.30 9.06 -11.40
C PHE A 65 6.97 8.65 -12.72
N ASN A 66 8.22 9.07 -12.90
CA ASN A 66 9.03 8.78 -14.07
C ASN A 66 10.18 7.84 -13.71
N PHE A 67 10.12 6.61 -14.23
CA PHE A 67 11.12 5.56 -13.93
C PHE A 67 12.54 5.96 -14.39
N LYS A 68 12.67 6.69 -15.50
CA LYS A 68 13.95 7.20 -15.98
C LYS A 68 14.56 8.19 -14.99
N THR A 69 13.78 9.17 -14.53
CA THR A 69 14.23 10.16 -13.54
C THR A 69 14.71 9.49 -12.25
N ILE A 70 14.03 8.43 -11.81
CA ILE A 70 14.44 7.67 -10.62
C ILE A 70 15.72 6.88 -10.86
N THR A 71 15.85 6.25 -12.02
CA THR A 71 17.07 5.53 -12.40
C THR A 71 18.28 6.47 -12.46
N ASP A 72 18.10 7.66 -13.03
CA ASP A 72 19.15 8.69 -13.10
C ASP A 72 19.51 9.19 -11.69
N SER A 73 18.51 9.52 -10.87
CA SER A 73 18.73 10.01 -9.50
C SER A 73 19.33 8.95 -8.57
N PHE A 74 18.97 7.68 -8.76
CA PHE A 74 19.57 6.58 -8.01
C PHE A 74 21.01 6.29 -8.46
N SER A 75 21.33 6.54 -9.73
CA SER A 75 22.71 6.43 -10.23
C SER A 75 23.64 7.46 -9.58
N GLU A 76 23.16 8.68 -9.30
CA GLU A 76 23.90 9.68 -8.52
C GLU A 76 24.19 9.17 -7.09
N LEU A 77 23.21 8.57 -6.42
CA LEU A 77 23.42 7.98 -5.09
C LEU A 77 24.46 6.86 -5.10
N MET A 78 24.48 6.05 -6.15
CA MET A 78 25.46 4.98 -6.31
C MET A 78 26.89 5.50 -6.57
N TYR A 79 27.04 6.72 -7.06
CA TYR A 79 28.34 7.35 -7.25
C TYR A 79 28.89 7.90 -5.93
N ASP A 80 28.05 8.58 -5.15
CA ASP A 80 28.46 9.27 -3.93
C ASP A 80 28.54 8.35 -2.69
N TYR A 81 27.83 7.22 -2.71
CA TYR A 81 27.70 6.32 -1.56
C TYR A 81 27.97 4.86 -1.94
N PRO A 82 28.39 4.01 -0.98
CA PRO A 82 28.82 2.64 -1.25
C PRO A 82 27.65 1.66 -1.47
N PHE A 83 26.72 2.03 -2.35
CA PHE A 83 25.67 1.14 -2.82
C PHE A 83 26.25 0.07 -3.73
N ARG A 84 25.74 -1.15 -3.58
CA ARG A 84 26.00 -2.27 -4.47
C ARG A 84 24.67 -2.88 -4.89
N VAL A 85 24.62 -3.47 -6.07
CA VAL A 85 23.42 -4.18 -6.53
C VAL A 85 23.64 -5.68 -6.33
N PRO A 86 22.93 -6.34 -5.39
CA PRO A 86 23.05 -7.78 -5.22
C PRO A 86 22.62 -8.52 -6.50
N ALA A 87 23.27 -9.65 -6.81
CA ALA A 87 23.07 -10.38 -8.06
C ALA A 87 21.59 -10.71 -8.34
N LYS A 88 20.83 -11.13 -7.31
CA LYS A 88 19.39 -11.41 -7.40
C LYS A 88 18.58 -10.19 -7.87
N PHE A 89 18.89 -8.99 -7.36
CA PHE A 89 18.23 -7.76 -7.78
C PHE A 89 18.71 -7.29 -9.15
N ALA A 90 19.99 -7.50 -9.49
CA ALA A 90 20.50 -7.16 -10.82
C ALA A 90 19.74 -7.92 -11.93
N LEU A 91 19.40 -9.19 -11.71
CA LEU A 91 18.60 -9.97 -12.66
C LEU A 91 17.17 -9.46 -12.76
N ILE A 92 16.53 -9.14 -11.63
CA ILE A 92 15.17 -8.59 -11.60
C ILE A 92 15.11 -7.24 -12.30
N ILE A 93 15.99 -6.31 -11.93
CA ILE A 93 16.08 -4.97 -12.52
C ILE A 93 16.36 -5.09 -14.03
N ARG A 94 17.32 -5.93 -14.45
CA ARG A 94 17.62 -6.14 -15.87
C ARG A 94 16.42 -6.70 -16.64
N SER A 95 15.65 -7.62 -16.05
CA SER A 95 14.43 -8.13 -16.68
C SER A 95 13.40 -7.03 -16.84
N LEU A 96 13.17 -6.22 -15.80
CA LEU A 96 12.21 -5.12 -15.82
C LEU A 96 12.61 -4.04 -16.85
N VAL A 97 13.86 -3.58 -16.83
CA VAL A 97 14.37 -2.57 -17.77
C VAL A 97 14.31 -3.08 -19.21
N THR A 98 14.63 -4.36 -19.45
CA THR A 98 14.49 -4.96 -20.79
C THR A 98 13.02 -4.99 -21.24
N GLN A 99 12.10 -5.41 -20.36
CA GLN A 99 10.66 -5.45 -20.66
C GLN A 99 10.09 -4.05 -20.91
N GLU A 100 10.48 -3.07 -20.10
CA GLU A 100 10.11 -1.66 -20.30
C GLU A 100 10.68 -1.11 -21.59
N GLY A 101 11.95 -1.41 -21.92
CA GLY A 101 12.56 -1.04 -23.19
C GLY A 101 11.79 -1.56 -24.40
N ILE A 102 11.33 -2.82 -24.36
CA ILE A 102 10.47 -3.41 -25.40
C ILE A 102 9.09 -2.71 -25.43
N ALA A 103 8.50 -2.39 -24.28
CA ALA A 103 7.23 -1.67 -24.25
C ALA A 103 7.36 -0.26 -24.84
N LEU A 104 8.48 0.43 -24.60
CA LEU A 104 8.78 1.76 -25.11
C LEU A 104 9.03 1.78 -26.63
N THR A 105 9.54 0.69 -27.23
CA THR A 105 9.65 0.60 -28.69
C THR A 105 8.29 0.48 -29.38
N LEU A 106 7.29 -0.08 -28.70
CA LEU A 106 5.92 -0.20 -29.19
C LEU A 106 5.07 1.05 -28.88
N ASN A 107 5.28 1.65 -27.70
CA ASN A 107 4.59 2.86 -27.26
C ASN A 107 5.58 3.78 -26.55
N SER A 108 5.99 4.85 -27.21
CA SER A 108 6.95 5.84 -26.68
C SER A 108 6.46 6.58 -25.44
N SER A 109 5.15 6.57 -25.17
CA SER A 109 4.52 7.17 -23.99
C SER A 109 4.20 6.14 -22.90
N PHE A 110 4.70 4.91 -23.03
CA PHE A 110 4.50 3.87 -22.02
C PHE A 110 5.08 4.28 -20.67
N LYS A 111 4.28 4.12 -19.60
CA LYS A 111 4.73 4.26 -18.22
C LYS A 111 4.46 2.96 -17.48
N ILE A 112 5.50 2.35 -16.91
CA ILE A 112 5.37 1.10 -16.14
C ILE A 112 4.37 1.23 -14.97
N VAL A 113 4.27 2.42 -14.39
CA VAL A 113 3.39 2.72 -13.26
C VAL A 113 1.91 2.59 -13.62
N ASP A 114 1.53 2.95 -14.85
CA ASP A 114 0.14 2.86 -15.32
C ASP A 114 -0.34 1.40 -15.34
N VAL A 115 0.59 0.45 -15.47
CA VAL A 115 0.31 -1.00 -15.42
C VAL A 115 0.44 -1.54 -14.00
N ALA A 116 1.48 -1.15 -13.27
CA ALA A 116 1.79 -1.69 -11.95
C ALA A 116 0.82 -1.20 -10.86
N TYR A 117 0.46 0.09 -10.87
CA TYR A 117 -0.36 0.68 -9.82
C TYR A 117 -1.76 0.05 -9.71
N PRO A 118 -2.53 -0.14 -10.81
CA PRO A 118 -3.82 -0.82 -10.72
C PRO A 118 -3.73 -2.22 -10.10
N TYR A 119 -2.68 -2.98 -10.46
CA TYR A 119 -2.44 -4.30 -9.89
C TYR A 119 -2.20 -4.23 -8.37
N VAL A 120 -1.31 -3.35 -7.92
CA VAL A 120 -0.99 -3.18 -6.50
C VAL A 120 -2.21 -2.68 -5.72
N ALA A 121 -2.94 -1.71 -6.24
CA ALA A 121 -4.14 -1.18 -5.61
C ALA A 121 -5.18 -2.28 -5.37
N ARG A 122 -5.47 -3.11 -6.39
CA ARG A 122 -6.36 -4.27 -6.25
C ARG A 122 -5.85 -5.27 -5.23
N ARG A 123 -4.54 -5.57 -5.24
CA ARG A 123 -3.93 -6.53 -4.32
C ARG A 123 -4.02 -6.07 -2.87
N LEU A 124 -3.78 -4.79 -2.60
CA LEU A 124 -3.91 -4.18 -1.28
C LEU A 124 -5.37 -4.16 -0.83
N LEU A 125 -6.29 -3.71 -1.69
CA LEU A 125 -7.73 -3.66 -1.40
C LEU A 125 -8.30 -5.05 -1.05
N LYS A 126 -7.86 -6.11 -1.74
CA LYS A 126 -8.28 -7.49 -1.44
C LYS A 126 -7.85 -7.96 -0.03
N GLY A 127 -6.76 -7.43 0.52
CA GLY A 127 -6.37 -7.69 1.91
C GLY A 127 -6.22 -9.17 2.29
N GLU A 128 -5.83 -10.04 1.36
CA GLU A 128 -5.86 -11.51 1.53
C GLU A 128 -5.02 -12.01 2.72
N THR A 129 -4.01 -11.25 3.15
CA THR A 129 -3.16 -11.59 4.29
C THR A 129 -3.16 -10.48 5.34
N PRO A 130 -2.92 -10.80 6.63
CA PRO A 130 -2.76 -9.77 7.67
C PRO A 130 -1.66 -8.76 7.36
N ALA A 131 -0.61 -9.15 6.63
CA ALA A 131 0.43 -8.23 6.18
C ALA A 131 -0.10 -7.23 5.14
N LEU A 132 -0.86 -7.68 4.14
CA LEU A 132 -1.47 -6.81 3.13
C LEU A 132 -2.51 -5.86 3.74
N ARG A 133 -3.29 -6.33 4.72
CA ARG A 133 -4.24 -5.48 5.47
C ARG A 133 -3.52 -4.36 6.21
N ARG A 134 -2.45 -4.67 6.95
CA ARG A 134 -1.62 -3.66 7.63
C ARG A 134 -1.07 -2.63 6.65
N ARG A 135 -0.51 -3.08 5.52
CA ARG A 135 0.02 -2.20 4.47
C ARG A 135 -1.06 -1.30 3.85
N LEU A 136 -2.28 -1.82 3.65
CA LEU A 136 -3.40 -1.00 3.20
C LEU A 136 -3.69 0.11 4.23
N ILE A 137 -3.74 -0.23 5.52
CA ILE A 137 -3.96 0.74 6.60
C ILE A 137 -2.85 1.80 6.60
N ASP A 138 -1.59 1.41 6.48
CA ASP A 138 -0.44 2.34 6.43
C ASP A 138 -0.50 3.26 5.20
N VAL A 139 -1.00 2.77 4.07
CA VAL A 139 -1.21 3.60 2.88
C VAL A 139 -2.35 4.60 3.10
N LEU A 140 -3.44 4.17 3.76
CA LEU A 140 -4.62 4.99 3.96
C LEU A 140 -4.48 5.99 5.11
N ILE A 141 -3.58 5.75 6.07
CA ILE A 141 -3.39 6.59 7.24
C ILE A 141 -1.98 7.17 7.22
N LYS A 142 -1.87 8.48 7.24
CA LYS A 142 -0.57 9.17 7.34
C LYS A 142 -0.66 10.27 8.39
N ASP A 143 0.32 10.30 9.30
CA ASP A 143 0.39 11.25 10.43
C ASP A 143 -0.87 11.19 11.32
N GLY A 144 -1.44 10.00 11.50
CA GLY A 144 -2.70 9.79 12.24
C GLY A 144 -3.96 10.31 11.54
N LYS A 145 -3.84 10.77 10.29
CA LYS A 145 -4.96 11.29 9.48
C LYS A 145 -5.29 10.34 8.34
N PHE A 146 -6.58 10.07 8.14
CA PHE A 146 -7.03 9.24 7.03
C PHE A 146 -6.99 10.02 5.72
N LYS A 147 -6.44 9.40 4.68
CA LYS A 147 -6.26 10.01 3.35
C LYS A 147 -7.35 9.51 2.42
N TRP A 148 -8.52 10.14 2.51
CA TRP A 148 -9.70 9.85 1.68
C TRP A 148 -9.39 9.73 0.18
N GLN A 149 -8.62 10.69 -0.36
CA GLN A 149 -8.24 10.70 -1.76
C GLN A 149 -7.45 9.45 -2.19
N ARG A 150 -6.63 8.87 -1.30
CA ARG A 150 -5.87 7.65 -1.61
C ARG A 150 -6.82 6.47 -1.80
N LEU A 151 -7.80 6.31 -0.90
CA LEU A 151 -8.80 5.26 -1.02
C LEU A 151 -9.65 5.43 -2.28
N GLU A 152 -10.12 6.66 -2.53
CA GLU A 152 -10.90 7.01 -3.71
C GLU A 152 -10.16 6.65 -5.01
N ASN A 153 -8.91 7.09 -5.14
CA ASN A 153 -8.06 6.79 -6.30
C ASN A 153 -7.85 5.29 -6.48
N MET A 154 -7.56 4.56 -5.40
CA MET A 154 -7.35 3.10 -5.46
C MET A 154 -8.62 2.37 -5.92
N LEU A 155 -9.80 2.77 -5.41
CA LEU A 155 -11.08 2.17 -5.77
C LEU A 155 -11.47 2.48 -7.23
N ALA A 156 -11.34 3.74 -7.65
CA ALA A 156 -11.62 4.15 -9.02
C ALA A 156 -10.76 3.38 -10.03
N ILE A 157 -9.46 3.27 -9.75
CA ILE A 157 -8.53 2.54 -10.61
C ILE A 157 -8.81 1.03 -10.57
N ALA A 158 -9.09 0.46 -9.40
CA ALA A 158 -9.43 -0.95 -9.28
C ALA A 158 -10.66 -1.33 -10.10
N GLN A 159 -11.69 -0.47 -10.13
CA GLN A 159 -12.93 -0.70 -10.87
C GLN A 159 -12.82 -0.54 -12.38
N SER A 160 -11.81 0.20 -12.86
CA SER A 160 -11.54 0.30 -14.30
C SER A 160 -11.16 -1.05 -14.94
N ASP A 161 -10.75 -2.04 -14.13
CA ASP A 161 -10.41 -3.39 -14.57
C ASP A 161 -11.62 -4.34 -14.42
N GLN A 162 -12.05 -4.94 -15.53
CA GLN A 162 -13.20 -5.86 -15.58
C GLN A 162 -13.05 -7.10 -14.68
N THR A 163 -11.82 -7.43 -14.25
CA THR A 163 -11.54 -8.59 -13.40
C THR A 163 -11.72 -8.33 -11.90
N PHE A 164 -11.92 -7.07 -11.49
CA PHE A 164 -12.05 -6.71 -10.09
C PHE A 164 -13.52 -6.68 -9.65
N ASP A 165 -13.92 -7.70 -8.88
CA ASP A 165 -15.20 -7.68 -8.18
C ASP A 165 -15.06 -6.97 -6.82
N ILE A 166 -15.71 -5.82 -6.70
CA ILE A 166 -15.70 -5.00 -5.48
C ILE A 166 -16.53 -5.63 -4.35
N LEU A 167 -17.55 -6.44 -4.66
CA LEU A 167 -18.46 -7.01 -3.66
C LEU A 167 -17.75 -7.86 -2.60
N PRO A 168 -17.01 -8.92 -2.95
CA PRO A 168 -16.32 -9.75 -1.96
C PRO A 168 -15.29 -8.93 -1.19
N THR A 169 -14.64 -7.98 -1.86
CA THR A 169 -13.64 -7.09 -1.26
C THR A 169 -14.28 -6.18 -0.20
N ALA A 170 -15.42 -5.57 -0.50
CA ALA A 170 -16.15 -4.71 0.42
C ALA A 170 -16.72 -5.50 1.61
N GLN A 171 -17.20 -6.73 1.38
CA GLN A 171 -17.66 -7.62 2.45
C GLN A 171 -16.52 -7.97 3.43
N LEU A 172 -15.35 -8.37 2.91
CA LEU A 172 -14.17 -8.63 3.74
C LEU A 172 -13.71 -7.38 4.50
N GLY A 173 -13.75 -6.23 3.85
CA GLY A 173 -13.43 -4.94 4.48
C GLY A 173 -14.37 -4.61 5.63
N LEU A 174 -15.68 -4.81 5.45
CA LEU A 174 -16.68 -4.59 6.51
C LEU A 174 -16.58 -5.61 7.63
N GLN A 175 -16.36 -6.90 7.32
CA GLN A 175 -16.13 -7.93 8.32
C GLN A 175 -14.90 -7.59 9.18
N TYR A 176 -13.80 -7.18 8.54
CA TYR A 176 -12.61 -6.73 9.24
C TYR A 176 -12.89 -5.48 10.09
N LEU A 177 -13.60 -4.49 9.53
CA LEU A 177 -13.95 -3.29 10.28
C LEU A 177 -14.78 -3.59 11.52
N LEU A 178 -15.69 -4.56 11.45
CA LEU A 178 -16.53 -4.96 12.58
C LEU A 178 -15.83 -5.93 13.55
N SER A 179 -14.67 -6.49 13.17
CA SER A 179 -13.93 -7.41 14.02
C SER A 179 -13.12 -6.73 15.12
N GLU A 180 -12.65 -7.52 16.10
CA GLU A 180 -11.76 -7.00 17.15
C GLU A 180 -10.45 -6.48 16.57
N GLU A 181 -9.91 -7.13 15.53
CA GLU A 181 -8.68 -6.67 14.86
C GLU A 181 -8.87 -5.35 14.08
N GLY A 182 -10.10 -5.01 13.72
CA GLY A 182 -10.46 -3.75 13.05
C GLY A 182 -10.63 -2.56 13.99
N GLU A 183 -10.49 -2.74 15.31
CA GLU A 183 -10.74 -1.69 16.30
C GLU A 183 -9.90 -0.42 16.07
N PHE A 184 -8.63 -0.58 15.70
CA PHE A 184 -7.77 0.54 15.32
C PHE A 184 -8.31 1.30 14.11
N LEU A 185 -8.66 0.58 13.03
CA LEU A 185 -9.19 1.19 11.82
C LEU A 185 -10.54 1.87 12.06
N ARG A 186 -11.43 1.29 12.87
CA ARG A 186 -12.70 1.93 13.27
C ARG A 186 -12.45 3.28 13.95
N ARG A 187 -11.55 3.32 14.93
CA ARG A 187 -11.21 4.58 15.62
C ARG A 187 -10.69 5.62 14.66
N GLN A 188 -9.79 5.23 13.77
CA GLN A 188 -9.20 6.13 12.78
C GLN A 188 -10.24 6.64 11.78
N LEU A 189 -11.18 5.81 11.34
CA LEU A 189 -12.28 6.23 10.47
C LEU A 189 -13.26 7.16 11.20
N ILE A 190 -13.57 6.92 12.48
CA ILE A 190 -14.41 7.84 13.25
C ILE A 190 -13.74 9.20 13.38
N LEU A 191 -12.45 9.23 13.73
CA LEU A 191 -11.67 10.48 13.80
C LEU A 191 -11.63 11.19 12.46
N ALA A 192 -11.42 10.45 11.37
CA ALA A 192 -11.40 10.99 10.02
C ALA A 192 -12.75 11.53 9.55
N LEU A 193 -13.86 10.95 10.02
CA LEU A 193 -15.20 11.43 9.71
C LEU A 193 -15.50 12.76 10.40
N THR A 194 -14.86 13.03 11.54
CA THR A 194 -15.05 14.24 12.36
C THR A 194 -13.85 15.18 12.32
N GLU A 195 -12.92 14.97 11.39
CA GLU A 195 -11.71 15.77 11.26
C GLU A 195 -12.05 17.21 10.85
N ASP A 196 -11.21 18.17 11.23
CA ASP A 196 -11.35 19.60 10.91
C ASP A 196 -12.72 20.23 11.32
N ASP A 197 -13.30 19.76 12.44
CA ASP A 197 -14.60 20.20 12.99
C ASP A 197 -15.78 20.07 12.01
N ARG A 198 -15.65 19.21 10.99
CA ARG A 198 -16.71 18.95 10.01
C ARG A 198 -16.94 17.46 9.83
N LEU A 199 -18.14 17.13 9.36
CA LEU A 199 -18.43 15.78 8.89
C LEU A 199 -17.98 15.66 7.44
N HIS A 200 -17.05 14.74 7.17
CA HIS A 200 -16.54 14.43 5.83
C HIS A 200 -17.54 13.61 4.99
N THR A 201 -18.78 14.08 4.89
CA THR A 201 -19.88 13.39 4.19
C THR A 201 -19.68 13.34 2.68
N GLU A 202 -18.99 14.33 2.11
CA GLU A 202 -18.72 14.38 0.66
C GLU A 202 -17.75 13.28 0.23
N GLU A 203 -16.68 13.07 1.00
CA GLU A 203 -15.70 12.01 0.81
C GLU A 203 -16.37 10.63 0.87
N VAL A 204 -17.22 10.43 1.88
CA VAL A 204 -18.01 9.19 2.02
C VAL A 204 -18.94 8.99 0.83
N GLN A 205 -19.62 10.05 0.38
CA GLN A 205 -20.50 9.97 -0.78
C GLN A 205 -19.75 9.63 -2.07
N ARG A 206 -18.53 10.17 -2.27
CA ARG A 206 -17.69 9.81 -3.43
C ARG A 206 -17.29 8.34 -3.40
N ILE A 207 -16.82 7.83 -2.25
CA ILE A 207 -16.51 6.40 -2.09
C ILE A 207 -17.76 5.54 -2.31
N TRP A 208 -18.91 5.98 -1.77
CA TRP A 208 -20.18 5.29 -1.96
C TRP A 208 -20.63 5.29 -3.42
N SER A 209 -20.39 6.35 -4.19
CA SER A 209 -20.72 6.38 -5.61
C SER A 209 -19.88 5.38 -6.42
N LEU A 210 -18.60 5.21 -6.05
CA LEU A 210 -17.75 4.21 -6.68
C LEU A 210 -18.24 2.80 -6.35
N VAL A 211 -18.52 2.51 -5.08
CA VAL A 211 -18.76 1.14 -4.63
C VAL A 211 -20.25 0.74 -4.75
N GLY A 212 -21.15 1.65 -4.40
CA GLY A 212 -22.57 1.42 -4.14
C GLY A 212 -23.39 0.96 -5.35
N HIS A 213 -22.99 1.27 -6.59
CA HIS A 213 -23.68 0.74 -7.77
C HIS A 213 -23.62 -0.79 -7.86
N HIS A 214 -22.57 -1.39 -7.31
CA HIS A 214 -22.38 -2.84 -7.30
C HIS A 214 -22.90 -3.49 -6.03
N ILE A 215 -23.26 -2.70 -5.01
CA ILE A 215 -23.65 -3.21 -3.70
C ILE A 215 -25.10 -2.88 -3.35
N LYS A 216 -25.91 -3.92 -3.15
CA LYS A 216 -27.26 -3.79 -2.59
C LYS A 216 -27.16 -3.44 -1.10
N PRO A 217 -27.70 -2.29 -0.64
CA PRO A 217 -27.60 -1.86 0.76
C PRO A 217 -28.09 -2.92 1.76
N ALA A 218 -29.16 -3.64 1.41
CA ALA A 218 -29.70 -4.73 2.24
C ALA A 218 -28.67 -5.83 2.52
N ARG A 219 -27.85 -6.22 1.53
CA ARG A 219 -26.83 -7.27 1.73
C ARG A 219 -25.68 -6.80 2.62
N LEU A 220 -25.34 -5.51 2.62
CA LEU A 220 -24.34 -4.98 3.55
C LEU A 220 -24.87 -4.99 4.97
N PHE A 221 -26.14 -4.64 5.15
CA PHE A 221 -26.79 -4.68 6.45
C PHE A 221 -26.83 -6.11 7.00
N ASP A 222 -27.17 -7.09 6.16
CA ASP A 222 -27.16 -8.51 6.55
C ASP A 222 -25.76 -8.99 6.96
N VAL A 223 -24.72 -8.62 6.21
CA VAL A 223 -23.31 -8.93 6.55
C VAL A 223 -22.89 -8.24 7.85
N ALA A 224 -23.28 -6.98 8.05
CA ALA A 224 -22.97 -6.25 9.27
C ALA A 224 -23.66 -6.86 10.49
N MET A 225 -24.95 -7.20 10.37
CA MET A 225 -25.73 -7.83 11.43
C MET A 225 -25.24 -9.25 11.72
N GLY A 226 -24.88 -10.02 10.69
CA GLY A 226 -24.29 -11.36 10.85
C GLY A 226 -22.96 -11.31 11.59
N ALA A 227 -22.05 -10.39 11.19
CA ALA A 227 -20.80 -10.19 11.89
C ALA A 227 -21.02 -9.84 13.38
N ILE A 228 -21.92 -8.88 13.67
CA ILE A 228 -22.26 -8.49 15.05
C ILE A 228 -22.85 -9.67 15.85
N ALA A 229 -23.71 -10.50 15.25
CA ALA A 229 -24.30 -11.67 15.89
C ALA A 229 -23.25 -12.75 16.19
N ASP A 230 -22.31 -12.99 15.28
CA ASP A 230 -21.19 -13.92 15.47
C ASP A 230 -20.26 -13.44 16.60
N PHE A 231 -20.01 -12.13 16.72
CA PHE A 231 -19.25 -11.57 17.84
C PHE A 231 -19.98 -11.69 19.18
N SER A 232 -21.29 -11.41 19.21
CA SER A 232 -22.08 -11.55 20.43
C SER A 232 -22.13 -12.99 20.93
N THR A 233 -22.22 -13.96 20.02
CA THR A 233 -22.23 -15.38 20.39
C THR A 233 -20.85 -15.88 20.82
N ALA A 234 -19.76 -15.43 20.19
CA ALA A 234 -18.39 -15.73 20.59
C ALA A 234 -18.03 -15.18 21.98
N GLN A 235 -18.42 -13.93 22.30
CA GLN A 235 -18.20 -13.35 23.63
C GLN A 235 -19.01 -14.06 24.74
N VAL A 236 -20.26 -14.44 24.46
CA VAL A 236 -21.09 -15.21 25.40
C VAL A 236 -20.53 -16.62 25.62
N ALA A 237 -19.97 -17.26 24.58
CA ALA A 237 -19.30 -18.55 24.72
C ALA A 237 -18.01 -18.46 25.55
N ALA A 238 -17.20 -17.41 25.35
CA ALA A 238 -15.99 -17.17 26.14
C ALA A 238 -16.29 -16.91 27.62
N LEU A 239 -17.37 -16.18 27.94
CA LEU A 239 -17.82 -15.94 29.31
C LEU A 239 -18.36 -17.21 30.00
N ARG A 240 -18.94 -18.16 29.26
CA ARG A 240 -19.41 -19.45 29.80
C ARG A 240 -18.28 -20.45 30.10
N LEU A 241 -17.09 -20.26 29.55
CA LEU A 241 -15.91 -21.09 29.83
C LEU A 241 -15.10 -20.59 31.06
N LEU A 242 -15.47 -19.44 31.62
CA LEU A 242 -14.85 -18.82 32.80
C LEU A 242 -15.72 -18.95 34.07
N GLN A 243 -16.78 -19.76 34.03
CA GLN A 243 -17.60 -20.17 35.16
C GLN A 243 -17.52 -21.69 35.35
#